data_AF-A0A954X6N2-F1
#
_entry.id   AF-A0A954X6N2-F1
#
_cell.length_a   1.000
_cell.length_b   1.000
_cell.length_c   1.000
_cell.angle_alpha   90.00
_cell.angle_beta   90.00
_cell.angle_gamma   90.00
#
_symmetry.space_group_name_H-M   'P 1'
#
loop_
_entity.id
_entity.type
_entity.pdbx_description
1 polymer ?
#
loop_
_entity_poly.entity_id
_entity_poly.type
_entity_poly.pdbx_seq_one_letter_code
_entity_poly.pdbx_strand_id
1 'polypeptide(L)'
;MAVTDITSAENLTNPVLSKTDSSRNKLAKDLDSFLTLLTSQLKNQDPLSPMDSTEFTNQLVSFAQVEQQINANENLTSLIDLTQQSITTNATNYIGKTIEALSKSFPLQQGSSKIAYGLADDAANATLLIRNEAGDIVYSAVADKSKGVHAFEWDGKDTYGV
;
A
#
# COMPACT_ATOMS: atom_id res chain seq x y z
N MET A 1 6.70 -17.00 -19.63
CA MET A 1 5.87 -16.36 -18.58
C MET A 1 6.44 -16.77 -17.23
N ALA A 2 7.19 -15.88 -16.57
CA ALA A 2 7.47 -16.08 -15.16
C ALA A 2 6.33 -15.40 -14.40
N VAL A 3 5.38 -16.21 -13.92
CA VAL A 3 4.52 -15.80 -12.83
C VAL A 3 5.43 -15.71 -11.62
N THR A 4 6.03 -14.54 -11.38
CA THR A 4 6.65 -14.29 -10.08
C THR A 4 5.53 -14.36 -9.06
N ASP A 5 5.65 -15.34 -8.18
CA ASP A 5 4.73 -15.64 -7.10
C ASP A 5 4.20 -14.36 -6.47
N ILE A 6 2.86 -14.29 -6.37
CA ILE A 6 2.18 -13.42 -5.41
C ILE A 6 2.63 -13.91 -4.04
N THR A 7 3.80 -13.41 -3.63
CA THR A 7 4.46 -13.77 -2.40
C THR A 7 3.60 -13.21 -1.29
N SER A 8 2.92 -14.12 -0.59
CA SER A 8 2.31 -13.95 0.71
C SER A 8 1.33 -12.77 0.82
N ALA A 9 0.04 -13.10 0.82
CA ALA A 9 -0.89 -12.40 1.70
C ALA A 9 -0.45 -12.63 3.16
N GLU A 10 0.62 -11.96 3.57
CA GLU A 10 0.94 -11.80 4.98
C GLU A 10 -0.25 -11.05 5.56
N ASN A 11 -0.98 -11.77 6.41
CA ASN A 11 -1.97 -11.30 7.36
C ASN A 11 -1.91 -9.77 7.56
N LEU A 12 -2.71 -9.01 6.79
CA LEU A 12 -2.87 -7.57 6.94
C LEU A 12 -3.67 -7.31 8.22
N THR A 13 -3.11 -7.66 9.37
CA THR A 13 -3.57 -7.10 10.64
C THR A 13 -3.17 -5.65 10.62
N ASN A 14 -4.08 -4.81 10.13
CA ASN A 14 -3.90 -3.37 10.02
C ASN A 14 -3.50 -2.82 11.40
N PRO A 15 -2.23 -2.40 11.61
CA PRO A 15 -1.72 -2.08 12.94
C PRO A 15 -2.41 -0.86 13.56
N VAL A 16 -3.20 -0.13 12.76
CA VAL A 16 -4.01 1.02 13.17
C VAL A 16 -5.32 0.58 13.84
N LEU A 17 -6.03 -0.43 13.31
CA LEU A 17 -7.28 -0.94 13.92
C LEU A 17 -7.02 -1.52 15.32
N SER A 18 -5.93 -2.30 15.47
CA SER A 18 -5.51 -2.87 16.75
C SER A 18 -5.17 -1.80 17.81
N LYS A 19 -4.64 -0.64 17.39
CA LYS A 19 -4.33 0.49 18.29
C LYS A 19 -5.57 1.28 18.69
N THR A 20 -6.54 1.44 17.79
CA THR A 20 -7.83 2.09 18.08
C THR A 20 -8.63 1.28 19.10
N ASP A 21 -8.73 -0.05 18.92
CA ASP A 21 -9.42 -0.94 19.86
C ASP A 21 -8.76 -0.94 21.25
N SER A 22 -7.43 -0.96 21.29
CA SER A 22 -6.67 -0.87 22.54
C SER A 22 -6.92 0.47 23.26
N SER A 23 -7.00 1.56 22.51
CA SER A 23 -7.27 2.90 23.05
C SER A 23 -8.69 3.02 23.58
N ARG A 24 -9.68 2.46 22.87
CA ARG A 24 -11.10 2.41 23.29
C ARG A 24 -11.26 1.60 24.57
N ASN A 25 -10.62 0.43 24.65
CA ASN A 25 -10.64 -0.42 25.85
C ASN A 25 -9.98 0.26 27.06
N LYS A 26 -8.90 0.99 26.84
CA LYS A 26 -8.26 1.78 27.90
C LYS A 26 -9.18 2.90 28.39
N LEU A 27 -9.75 3.67 27.46
CA LEU A 27 -10.67 4.77 27.79
C LEU A 27 -11.87 4.29 28.61
N ALA A 28 -12.45 3.14 28.24
CA ALA A 28 -13.56 2.54 28.97
C ALA A 28 -13.19 2.15 30.41
N LYS A 29 -11.99 1.58 30.64
CA LYS A 29 -11.50 1.24 31.98
C LYS A 29 -11.23 2.49 32.83
N ASP A 30 -10.69 3.54 32.21
CA ASP A 30 -10.39 4.80 32.88
C ASP A 30 -11.70 5.50 33.31
N LEU A 31 -12.73 5.47 32.46
CA LEU A 31 -14.07 5.99 32.79
C LEU A 31 -14.75 5.19 33.90
N ASP A 32 -14.68 3.85 33.87
CA ASP A 32 -15.25 2.99 34.91
C ASP A 32 -14.58 3.22 36.29
N SER A 33 -13.25 3.35 36.29
CA SER A 33 -12.48 3.70 37.49
C SER A 33 -12.87 5.08 38.02
N PHE A 34 -13.05 6.05 37.13
CA PHE A 34 -13.53 7.38 37.47
C PHE A 34 -14.93 7.35 38.10
N LEU A 35 -15.90 6.68 37.47
CA LEU A 35 -17.27 6.58 37.99
C LEU A 35 -17.32 5.85 39.33
N THR A 36 -16.46 4.84 39.52
CA THR A 36 -16.33 4.12 40.80
C THR A 36 -15.80 5.02 41.91
N LEU A 37 -14.76 5.81 41.62
CA LEU A 37 -14.20 6.76 42.58
C LEU A 37 -15.21 7.87 42.90
N LEU A 38 -15.87 8.42 41.88
CA LEU A 38 -16.93 9.43 42.03
C LEU A 38 -18.07 8.93 42.91
N THR A 39 -18.55 7.71 42.64
CA THR A 39 -19.63 7.09 43.44
C THR A 39 -19.18 6.87 44.89
N SER A 40 -17.92 6.48 45.10
CA SER A 40 -17.35 6.29 46.44
C SER A 40 -17.20 7.62 47.19
N GLN A 41 -16.80 8.69 46.51
CA GLN A 41 -16.71 10.04 47.08
C GLN A 41 -18.09 10.57 47.45
N LEU A 42 -19.09 10.44 46.55
CA LEU A 42 -20.47 10.85 46.81
C LEU A 42 -21.09 10.12 48.01
N LYS A 43 -20.79 8.82 48.18
CA LYS A 43 -21.26 8.04 49.35
C LYS A 43 -20.64 8.47 50.67
N ASN A 44 -19.43 9.03 50.66
CA ASN A 44 -18.68 9.42 51.85
C ASN A 44 -18.57 10.94 52.04
N GLN A 45 -19.39 11.74 51.34
CA GLN A 45 -19.34 13.19 51.48
C GLN A 45 -19.88 13.67 52.83
N ASP A 46 -19.20 14.67 53.39
CA ASP A 46 -19.70 15.46 54.50
C ASP A 46 -20.68 16.53 53.96
N PRO A 47 -21.96 16.54 54.41
CA PRO A 47 -22.96 17.52 53.98
C PRO A 47 -22.59 18.99 54.26
N LEU A 48 -21.58 19.26 55.10
CA LEU A 48 -21.09 20.62 55.40
C LEU A 48 -19.95 21.08 54.48
N SER A 49 -19.47 20.24 53.55
CA SER A 49 -18.43 20.60 52.58
C SER A 49 -18.68 19.94 51.23
N PRO A 50 -19.65 20.46 50.44
CA PRO A 50 -19.99 19.89 49.15
C PRO A 50 -18.79 19.98 48.20
N MET A 51 -18.47 18.87 47.56
CA MET A 51 -17.43 18.79 46.53
C MET A 51 -17.79 19.63 45.29
N ASP A 52 -16.78 20.22 44.65
CA ASP A 52 -16.96 21.03 43.44
C ASP A 52 -17.30 20.14 42.22
N SER A 53 -18.52 20.30 41.69
CA SER A 53 -19.01 19.56 40.52
C SER A 53 -18.32 19.92 39.20
N THR A 54 -17.58 21.02 39.17
CA THR A 54 -16.96 21.57 37.95
C THR A 54 -15.83 20.68 37.45
N GLU A 55 -15.02 20.12 38.35
CA GLU A 55 -13.89 19.25 38.01
C GLU A 55 -14.34 17.93 37.35
N PHE A 56 -15.44 17.33 37.84
CA PHE A 56 -16.01 16.12 37.22
C PHE A 56 -16.57 16.38 35.84
N THR A 57 -17.23 17.52 35.67
CA THR A 57 -17.78 17.93 34.38
C THR A 57 -16.64 18.13 33.38
N ASN A 58 -15.53 18.75 33.80
CA ASN A 58 -14.33 18.89 32.97
C ASN A 58 -13.74 17.53 32.57
N GLN A 59 -13.62 16.59 33.50
CA GLN A 59 -13.10 15.24 33.21
C GLN A 59 -14.02 14.45 32.26
N LEU A 60 -15.35 14.56 32.41
CA LEU A 60 -16.30 13.96 31.46
C LEU A 60 -16.20 14.56 30.06
N VAL A 61 -16.03 15.89 29.95
CA VAL A 61 -15.79 16.56 28.66
C VAL A 61 -14.48 16.06 28.04
N SER A 62 -13.42 15.92 28.84
CA SER A 62 -12.15 15.35 28.35
C SER A 62 -12.31 13.92 27.84
N PHE A 63 -13.05 13.06 28.55
CA PHE A 63 -13.35 11.70 28.07
C PHE A 63 -14.10 11.71 26.73
N ALA A 64 -15.14 12.54 26.61
CA ALA A 64 -15.90 12.67 25.36
C ALA A 64 -15.03 13.17 24.19
N GLN A 65 -14.09 14.08 24.45
CA GLN A 65 -13.14 14.54 23.43
C GLN A 65 -12.19 13.43 22.97
N VAL A 66 -11.64 12.65 23.91
CA VAL A 66 -10.77 11.51 23.56
C VAL A 66 -11.56 10.44 22.81
N GLU A 67 -12.79 10.16 23.21
CA GLU A 67 -13.67 9.22 22.49
C GLU A 67 -13.93 9.66 21.05
N GLN A 68 -14.24 10.96 20.84
CA GLN A 68 -14.39 11.49 19.49
C GLN A 68 -13.11 11.37 18.67
N GLN A 69 -11.93 11.58 19.28
CA GLN A 69 -10.66 11.40 18.59
C GLN A 69 -10.42 9.95 18.18
N ILE A 70 -10.78 8.98 19.05
CA ILE A 70 -10.71 7.54 18.73
C ILE A 70 -11.63 7.21 17.54
N ASN A 71 -12.88 7.70 17.57
CA ASN A 71 -13.84 7.47 16.50
C ASN A 71 -13.39 8.13 15.17
N ALA A 72 -12.79 9.31 15.22
CA ALA A 72 -12.21 9.96 14.05
C ALA A 72 -11.09 9.12 13.44
N ASN A 73 -10.19 8.57 14.27
CA ASN A 73 -9.12 7.68 13.81
C ASN A 73 -9.65 6.38 13.19
N GLU A 74 -10.74 5.82 13.73
CA GLU A 74 -11.40 4.63 13.16
C GLU A 74 -11.99 4.91 11.77
N ASN A 75 -12.65 6.06 11.61
CA ASN A 75 -13.18 6.49 10.31
C ASN A 75 -12.07 6.70 9.29
N LEU A 76 -10.95 7.33 9.69
CA LEU A 76 -9.78 7.50 8.82
C LEU A 76 -9.20 6.14 8.40
N THR A 77 -9.13 5.19 9.32
CA THR A 77 -8.65 3.83 9.00
C THR A 77 -9.57 3.14 8.00
N SER A 78 -10.89 3.26 8.20
CA SER A 78 -11.89 2.71 7.28
C SER A 78 -11.78 3.30 5.87
N LEU A 79 -11.50 4.61 5.76
CA LEU A 79 -11.28 5.28 4.47
C LEU A 79 -10.01 4.78 3.76
N ILE A 80 -8.93 4.54 4.51
CA ILE A 80 -7.69 3.96 3.99
C ILE A 80 -7.98 2.55 3.45
N ASP A 81 -8.74 1.74 4.18
CA ASP A 81 -9.09 0.37 3.77
C ASP A 81 -9.93 0.34 2.50
N LEU A 82 -10.93 1.23 2.39
CA LEU A 82 -11.71 1.39 1.16
C LEU A 82 -10.82 1.81 -0.03
N THR A 83 -9.85 2.69 0.20
CA THR A 83 -8.89 3.11 -0.84
C THR A 83 -8.02 1.94 -1.30
N GLN A 84 -7.53 1.12 -0.35
CA GLN A 84 -6.73 -0.06 -0.67
C GLN A 84 -7.52 -1.12 -1.42
N GLN A 85 -8.78 -1.36 -1.06
CA GLN A 85 -9.68 -2.26 -1.78
C GLN A 85 -9.96 -1.78 -3.21
N SER A 86 -10.06 -0.47 -3.41
CA SER A 86 -10.18 0.12 -4.76
C SER A 86 -8.95 -0.17 -5.63
N ILE A 87 -7.73 -0.08 -5.07
CA ILE A 87 -6.49 -0.46 -5.77
C ILE A 87 -6.53 -1.93 -6.20
N THR A 88 -6.92 -2.83 -5.29
CA THR A 88 -7.05 -4.27 -5.60
C THR A 88 -8.10 -4.55 -6.67
N THR A 89 -9.24 -3.85 -6.63
CA THR A 89 -10.27 -3.98 -7.67
C THR A 89 -9.73 -3.53 -9.03
N ASN A 90 -8.97 -2.44 -9.08
CA ASN A 90 -8.32 -2.00 -10.31
C ASN A 90 -7.28 -3.00 -10.83
N ALA A 91 -6.61 -3.76 -9.95
CA ALA A 91 -5.71 -4.84 -10.37
C ALA A 91 -6.45 -5.93 -11.18
N THR A 92 -7.71 -6.24 -10.84
CA THR A 92 -8.50 -7.22 -11.60
C THR A 92 -8.80 -6.77 -13.03
N ASN A 93 -8.84 -5.46 -13.30
CA ASN A 93 -9.00 -4.93 -14.66
C ASN A 93 -7.80 -5.21 -15.58
N TYR A 94 -6.65 -5.63 -15.03
CA TYR A 94 -5.49 -6.04 -15.81
C TYR A 94 -5.47 -7.55 -16.12
N ILE A 95 -6.35 -8.34 -15.50
CA ILE A 95 -6.46 -9.78 -15.81
C ILE A 95 -6.84 -9.93 -17.29
N GLY A 96 -6.03 -10.69 -18.02
CA GLY A 96 -6.21 -10.90 -19.45
C GLY A 96 -5.78 -9.74 -20.35
N LYS A 97 -5.24 -8.65 -19.78
CA LYS A 97 -4.63 -7.56 -20.57
C LYS A 97 -3.12 -7.73 -20.65
N THR A 98 -2.54 -7.33 -21.77
CA THR A 98 -1.09 -7.19 -21.92
C THR A 98 -0.66 -5.87 -21.30
N ILE A 99 0.32 -5.92 -20.40
CA ILE A 99 0.95 -4.75 -19.80
C ILE A 99 2.41 -4.67 -20.23
N GLU A 100 2.94 -3.44 -20.30
CA GLU A 100 4.35 -3.20 -20.46
C GLU A 100 4.97 -2.88 -19.09
N ALA A 101 6.09 -3.52 -18.79
CA ALA A 101 6.83 -3.31 -17.55
C ALA A 101 8.29 -3.06 -17.87
N LEU A 102 8.91 -2.15 -17.13
CA LEU A 102 10.33 -1.90 -17.24
C LEU A 102 11.09 -3.10 -16.68
N SER A 103 11.75 -3.86 -17.56
CA SER A 103 12.53 -5.03 -17.18
C SER A 103 13.81 -5.11 -18.00
N LYS A 104 14.86 -5.70 -17.40
CA LYS A 104 16.11 -6.04 -18.09
C LYS A 104 16.08 -7.44 -18.71
N SER A 105 15.10 -8.25 -18.34
CA SER A 105 14.89 -9.59 -18.86
C SER A 105 13.47 -9.72 -19.40
N PHE A 106 13.31 -10.46 -20.48
CA PHE A 106 12.02 -10.76 -21.07
C PHE A 106 11.97 -12.24 -21.43
N PRO A 107 10.85 -12.92 -21.20
CA PRO A 107 10.69 -14.30 -21.64
C PRO A 107 10.41 -14.34 -23.14
N LEU A 108 11.04 -15.26 -23.87
CA LEU A 108 10.60 -15.64 -25.21
C LEU A 108 9.32 -16.47 -25.07
N GLN A 109 8.21 -16.02 -25.66
CA GLN A 109 6.91 -16.70 -25.57
C GLN A 109 6.45 -17.10 -26.97
N GLN A 110 6.15 -18.39 -27.17
CA GLN A 110 5.68 -18.89 -28.47
C GLN A 110 6.63 -18.59 -29.66
N GLY A 111 7.94 -18.50 -29.40
CA GLY A 111 8.93 -18.23 -30.43
C GLY A 111 9.08 -16.76 -30.82
N SER A 112 8.46 -15.82 -30.10
CA SER A 112 8.73 -14.39 -30.28
C SER A 112 8.64 -13.62 -28.97
N SER A 113 9.17 -12.39 -28.95
CA SER A 113 9.09 -11.49 -27.81
C SER A 113 8.87 -10.07 -28.29
N LYS A 114 7.85 -9.40 -27.75
CA LYS A 114 7.61 -7.97 -27.96
C LYS A 114 8.30 -7.19 -26.84
N ILE A 115 9.14 -6.26 -27.23
CA ILE A 115 9.98 -5.46 -26.34
C ILE A 115 9.74 -4.00 -26.71
N ALA A 116 9.68 -3.12 -25.72
CA ALA A 116 9.66 -1.68 -25.94
C ALA A 116 10.91 -1.05 -25.32
N TYR A 117 11.46 -0.04 -25.97
CA TYR A 117 12.55 0.77 -25.42
C TYR A 117 12.24 2.26 -25.61
N GLY A 118 12.67 3.07 -24.65
CA GLY A 118 12.42 4.51 -24.65
C GLY A 118 13.70 5.32 -24.75
N LEU A 119 13.72 6.33 -25.60
CA LEU A 119 14.77 7.35 -25.68
C LEU A 119 14.23 8.68 -25.15
N ALA A 120 14.93 9.27 -24.19
CA ALA A 120 14.56 10.57 -23.61
C ALA A 120 14.71 11.71 -24.61
N ASP A 121 15.69 11.61 -25.53
CA ASP A 121 16.00 12.56 -26.60
C ASP A 121 16.57 11.81 -27.81
N ASP A 122 16.72 12.50 -28.94
CA ASP A 122 17.31 11.92 -30.15
C ASP A 122 18.76 11.47 -29.88
N ALA A 123 19.09 10.24 -30.30
CA ALA A 123 20.43 9.67 -30.14
C ALA A 123 21.24 9.78 -31.43
N ALA A 124 22.53 10.09 -31.31
CA ALA A 124 23.45 10.02 -32.45
C ALA A 124 23.64 8.57 -32.95
N ASN A 125 23.72 7.63 -32.00
CA ASN A 125 23.85 6.19 -32.24
C ASN A 125 23.01 5.42 -31.23
N ALA A 126 22.30 4.40 -31.69
CA ALA A 126 21.51 3.51 -30.84
C ALA A 126 21.64 2.08 -31.36
N THR A 127 21.94 1.14 -30.46
CA THR A 127 22.11 -0.29 -30.79
C THR A 127 21.33 -1.11 -29.79
N LEU A 128 20.48 -2.01 -30.29
CA LEU A 128 19.79 -3.02 -29.52
C LEU A 128 20.66 -4.26 -29.40
N LEU A 129 20.88 -4.72 -28.18
CA LEU A 129 21.69 -5.89 -27.87
C LEU A 129 20.85 -6.84 -27.01
N ILE A 130 20.62 -8.06 -27.51
CA ILE A 130 19.99 -9.14 -26.74
C ILE A 130 21.07 -10.09 -26.26
N ARG A 131 21.05 -10.41 -24.96
CA ARG A 131 22.04 -11.27 -24.31
C ARG A 131 21.36 -12.48 -23.68
N ASN A 132 22.07 -13.61 -23.68
CA ASN A 132 21.65 -14.81 -22.94
C ASN A 132 22.01 -14.68 -21.44
N GLU A 133 21.66 -15.70 -20.65
CA GLU A 133 21.97 -15.75 -19.21
C GLU A 133 23.47 -15.74 -18.91
N ALA A 134 24.30 -16.26 -19.82
CA ALA A 134 25.76 -16.23 -19.72
C ALA A 134 26.37 -14.85 -20.05
N GLY A 135 25.57 -13.91 -20.57
CA GLY A 135 26.00 -12.55 -20.95
C GLY A 135 26.48 -12.40 -22.39
N ASP A 136 26.46 -13.49 -23.18
CA ASP A 136 26.85 -13.49 -24.58
C ASP A 136 25.78 -12.79 -25.44
N ILE A 137 26.22 -12.09 -26.48
CA ILE A 137 25.33 -11.39 -27.41
C ILE A 137 24.75 -12.41 -28.39
N VAL A 138 23.43 -12.56 -28.35
CA VAL A 138 22.68 -13.48 -29.23
C VAL A 138 22.18 -12.73 -30.47
N TYR A 139 21.80 -11.46 -30.29
CA TYR A 139 21.26 -10.61 -31.35
C TYR A 139 21.74 -9.16 -31.20
N SER A 140 22.03 -8.52 -32.33
CA SER A 140 22.42 -7.10 -32.40
C SER A 140 21.78 -6.43 -33.59
N ALA A 141 21.14 -5.27 -33.39
CA ALA A 141 20.57 -4.46 -34.46
C ALA A 141 20.74 -2.96 -34.18
N VAL A 142 20.71 -2.14 -35.24
CA VAL A 142 20.64 -0.68 -35.10
C VAL A 142 19.23 -0.32 -34.64
N ALA A 143 19.12 0.46 -33.56
CA ALA A 143 17.85 0.91 -33.03
C ALA A 143 17.41 2.22 -33.70
N ASP A 144 16.10 2.51 -33.64
CA ASP A 144 15.59 3.85 -33.89
C ASP A 144 16.23 4.85 -32.92
N LYS A 145 16.60 6.00 -33.46
CA LYS A 145 17.36 7.07 -32.82
C LYS A 145 16.49 8.23 -32.38
N SER A 146 15.22 8.26 -32.77
CA SER A 146 14.32 9.36 -32.42
C SER A 146 13.86 9.27 -30.96
N LYS A 147 13.59 10.43 -30.37
CA LYS A 147 12.96 10.58 -29.06
C LYS A 147 11.60 9.87 -29.02
N GLY A 148 11.37 9.10 -27.97
CA GLY A 148 10.08 8.43 -27.74
C GLY A 148 10.22 6.94 -27.42
N VAL A 149 9.08 6.26 -27.39
CA VAL A 149 8.99 4.82 -27.15
C VAL A 149 8.89 4.10 -28.48
N HIS A 150 9.75 3.10 -28.66
CA HIS A 150 9.85 2.29 -29.86
C HIS A 150 9.56 0.84 -29.51
N ALA A 151 8.69 0.21 -30.31
CA ALA A 151 8.40 -1.22 -30.21
C ALA A 151 9.37 -2.01 -31.09
N PHE A 152 9.84 -3.13 -30.58
CA PHE A 152 10.74 -4.04 -31.25
C PHE A 152 10.26 -5.49 -30.99
N GLU A 153 10.10 -6.27 -32.06
CA GLU A 153 9.75 -7.69 -31.96
C GLU A 153 10.98 -8.53 -32.30
N TRP A 154 11.37 -9.42 -31.39
CA TRP A 154 12.42 -10.40 -31.61
C TRP A 154 11.79 -11.77 -31.88
N ASP A 155 12.21 -12.44 -32.93
CA ASP A 155 11.73 -13.76 -33.36
C ASP A 155 12.46 -14.93 -32.67
N GLY A 156 13.23 -14.64 -31.60
CA GLY A 156 13.92 -15.66 -30.82
C GLY A 156 15.13 -16.28 -31.51
N LYS A 157 15.47 -15.82 -32.71
CA LYS A 157 16.61 -16.33 -33.47
C LYS A 157 17.87 -15.55 -33.16
N ASP A 158 19.00 -16.24 -33.24
CA ASP A 158 20.29 -15.57 -33.17
C ASP A 158 20.56 -14.70 -34.41
N THR A 159 21.69 -13.98 -34.39
CA THR A 159 22.13 -13.13 -35.52
C THR A 159 22.35 -13.93 -36.82
N TYR A 160 22.38 -15.26 -36.75
CA TYR A 160 22.54 -16.19 -37.87
C TYR A 160 21.22 -16.87 -38.29
N GLY A 161 20.10 -16.53 -37.65
CA GLY A 161 18.77 -17.02 -38.01
C GLY A 161 18.45 -18.43 -37.51
N VAL A 162 19.15 -18.93 -36.49
CA VAL A 162 18.93 -20.25 -35.85
C VAL A 162 18.27 -20.08 -34.48
#